data_AF-A0A351MDM1-F1
#
_entry.id   AF-A0A351MDM1-F1
#
_cell.length_a   1.000
_cell.length_b   1.000
_cell.length_c   1.000
_cell.angle_alpha   90.00
_cell.angle_beta   90.00
_cell.angle_gamma   90.00
#
_symmetry.space_group_name_H-M   'P 1'
#
loop_
_entity.id
_entity.type
_entity.pdbx_description
1 polymer ?
#
loop_
_entity_poly.entity_id
_entity_poly.type
_entity_poly.pdbx_seq_one_letter_code
_entity_poly.pdbx_strand_id
1 'polypeptide(L)' 'MELPDTIIVSAKEESFYSVFLGEWCWYPIRIGSEKLESLKWIAVYQTAPVSAITHFAKIEQIVDYKDTGRYKIVFEEPE' A
#
# COMPACT_ATOMS: atom_id res chain seq x y z
N MET A 1 -22.38 -4.53 7.23
CA MET A 1 -21.20 -3.73 7.59
C MET A 1 -20.35 -3.63 6.35
N GLU A 2 -19.94 -2.44 5.94
CA GLU A 2 -19.07 -2.28 4.78
C GLU A 2 -17.65 -2.77 5.11
N LEU A 3 -17.00 -3.43 4.16
CA LEU A 3 -15.60 -3.82 4.30
C LEU A 3 -14.73 -2.57 4.21
N PRO A 4 -13.65 -2.46 5.02
CA PRO A 4 -12.68 -1.39 4.85
C PRO A 4 -12.13 -1.37 3.43
N ASP A 5 -12.06 -0.19 2.84
CA ASP A 5 -11.56 0.04 1.48
C ASP A 5 -10.14 0.60 1.44
N THR A 6 -9.54 0.83 2.61
CA THR A 6 -8.21 1.42 2.74
C THR A 6 -7.27 0.45 3.44
N ILE A 7 -6.10 0.21 2.86
CA ILE A 7 -5.01 -0.52 3.51
C ILE A 7 -3.94 0.44 4.02
N ILE A 8 -3.46 0.22 5.24
CA ILE A 8 -2.35 1.00 5.81
C ILE A 8 -1.10 0.14 5.77
N VAL A 9 -0.03 0.67 5.18
CA VAL A 9 1.29 0.04 5.14
C VAL A 9 2.28 0.80 6.00
N SER A 10 3.17 0.10 6.68
CA SER A 10 4.25 0.72 7.44
C SER A 10 5.52 0.83 6.61
N ALA A 11 6.12 2.02 6.58
CA ALA A 11 7.35 2.28 5.83
C ALA A 11 8.41 2.89 6.73
N LYS A 12 9.66 2.46 6.55
CA LYS A 12 10.84 3.21 7.02
C LYS A 12 11.14 4.30 5.99
N GLU A 13 11.93 5.29 6.36
CA GLU A 13 12.34 6.39 5.48
C GLU A 13 12.79 5.90 4.10
N GLU A 14 13.69 4.92 4.06
CA GLU A 14 14.22 4.35 2.82
C GLU A 14 13.12 3.79 1.92
N SER A 15 12.24 2.92 2.43
CA SER A 15 11.17 2.32 1.62
C SER A 15 10.06 3.32 1.28
N PHE A 16 9.83 4.31 2.13
CA PHE A 16 8.92 5.40 1.83
C PHE A 16 9.40 6.19 0.60
N TYR A 17 10.65 6.65 0.58
CA TYR A 17 11.16 7.40 -0.56
C TYR A 17 11.42 6.55 -1.80
N SER A 18 12.06 5.39 -1.65
CA SER A 18 12.46 4.58 -2.81
C SER A 18 11.29 3.84 -3.46
N VAL A 19 10.31 3.37 -2.68
CA VAL A 19 9.21 2.52 -3.18
C VAL A 19 7.89 3.27 -3.20
N PHE A 20 7.47 3.84 -2.08
CA PHE A 20 6.14 4.48 -2.00
C PHE A 20 6.06 5.74 -2.86
N LEU A 21 7.02 6.67 -2.72
CA LEU A 21 7.09 7.89 -3.53
C LEU A 21 7.86 7.70 -4.84
N GLY A 22 8.84 6.80 -4.88
CA GLY A 22 9.72 6.61 -6.04
C GLY A 22 9.13 5.72 -7.14
N GLU A 23 8.37 4.69 -6.76
CA GLU A 23 7.80 3.72 -7.70
C GLU A 23 6.26 3.72 -7.73
N TRP A 24 5.62 4.49 -6.86
CA TRP A 24 4.16 4.51 -6.67
C TRP A 24 3.55 3.12 -6.55
N CYS A 25 4.21 2.30 -5.74
CA CYS A 25 3.73 0.96 -5.47
C CYS A 25 4.12 0.48 -4.07
N TRP A 26 3.58 -0.67 -3.68
CA TRP A 26 3.98 -1.34 -2.45
C TRP A 26 3.95 -2.85 -2.62
N TYR A 27 5.06 -3.50 -2.26
CA TYR A 27 5.21 -4.94 -2.34
C TYR A 27 6.31 -5.46 -1.40
N PRO A 28 6.28 -6.75 -1.06
CA PRO A 28 5.17 -7.67 -1.23
C PRO A 28 4.21 -7.64 -0.03
N ILE A 29 2.90 -7.66 -0.27
CA ILE A 29 1.89 -7.63 0.81
C ILE A 29 0.97 -8.85 0.78
N ARG A 30 0.53 -9.31 1.95
CA ARG A 30 -0.51 -10.35 2.06
C ARG A 30 -1.85 -9.69 2.27
N ILE A 31 -2.82 -10.03 1.42
CA ILE A 31 -4.19 -9.53 1.47
C ILE A 31 -5.10 -10.76 1.48
N GLY A 32 -6.06 -10.80 2.40
CA GLY A 32 -7.09 -11.84 2.39
C GLY A 32 -7.98 -11.66 1.15
N SER A 33 -8.36 -12.76 0.50
CA SER A 33 -9.13 -12.73 -0.75
C SER A 33 -10.42 -11.88 -0.66
N GLU A 34 -11.15 -11.95 0.46
CA GLU A 34 -12.38 -11.15 0.67
C GLU A 34 -12.12 -9.63 0.62
N LYS A 35 -10.93 -9.18 1.02
CA LYS A 35 -10.58 -7.75 1.11
C LYS A 35 -10.05 -7.22 -0.21
N LEU A 36 -9.53 -8.10 -1.07
CA LEU A 36 -8.92 -7.70 -2.33
C LEU A 36 -9.89 -6.87 -3.19
N GLU A 37 -11.15 -7.29 -3.21
CA GLU A 37 -12.23 -6.64 -3.99
C GLU A 37 -12.72 -5.32 -3.36
N SER A 38 -12.50 -5.10 -2.06
CA SER A 38 -12.95 -3.89 -1.38
C SER A 38 -11.92 -2.76 -1.40
N LEU A 39 -10.64 -3.07 -1.60
CA LEU A 39 -9.55 -2.10 -1.51
C LEU A 39 -9.55 -1.09 -2.66
N LYS A 40 -9.62 0.19 -2.30
CA LYS A 40 -9.60 1.35 -3.18
C LYS A 40 -8.45 2.30 -2.88
N TRP A 41 -7.94 2.30 -1.66
CA TRP A 41 -6.93 3.25 -1.18
C TRP A 41 -5.81 2.55 -0.43
N ILE A 42 -4.63 3.16 -0.48
CA ILE A 42 -3.48 2.80 0.34
C ILE A 42 -2.96 4.03 1.05
N ALA A 43 -2.66 3.91 2.34
CA ALA A 43 -2.05 4.96 3.13
C ALA A 43 -0.74 4.45 3.73
N VAL A 44 0.25 5.33 3.86
CA VAL A 44 1.55 4.99 4.44
C VAL A 44 1.75 5.61 5.80
N TYR A 45 1.93 4.75 6.81
CA TYR A 45 2.42 5.11 8.13
C TYR A 45 3.95 5.10 8.10
N GLN A 46 4.56 6.27 8.17
CA GLN A 46 6.00 6.38 8.36
C GLN A 46 6.34 6.02 9.80
N THR A 47 7.27 5.08 9.99
CA THR A 47 7.77 4.71 11.33
C THR A 47 8.60 5.85 11.94
N ALA A 48 9.24 5.60 13.08
CA ALA A 48 10.15 6.58 13.68
C ALA A 48 11.17 7.12 12.62
N PRO A 49 11.47 8.43 12.64
CA PRO A 49 11.05 9.42 13.64
C PRO A 49 9.65 10.03 13.41
N VAL A 50 9.07 9.91 12.22
CA VAL A 50 7.82 10.62 11.84
C VAL A 50 6.60 10.09 12.61
N SER A 51 6.45 8.77 12.71
CA SER A 51 5.38 8.11 13.49
C SER A 51 3.95 8.58 13.17
N ALA A 52 3.65 8.75 11.89
CA ALA A 52 2.35 9.22 11.42
C ALA A 52 1.99 8.68 10.04
N ILE A 53 0.69 8.62 9.74
CA ILE A 53 0.25 8.53 8.34
C ILE A 53 0.50 9.89 7.71
N THR A 54 1.18 9.89 6.57
CA THR A 54 1.61 11.14 5.93
C THR A 54 1.14 11.28 4.50
N HIS A 55 0.91 10.16 3.82
CA HIS A 55 0.44 10.15 2.44
C HIS A 55 -0.60 9.05 2.24
N PHE A 56 -1.46 9.24 1.25
CA PHE A 56 -2.38 8.24 0.76
C PHE A 56 -2.50 8.32 -0.76
N ALA A 57 -2.91 7.23 -1.39
CA ALA A 57 -3.04 7.15 -2.83
C ALA A 57 -4.19 6.22 -3.22
N LYS A 58 -4.82 6.52 -4.36
CA LYS A 58 -5.84 5.66 -4.95
C LYS A 58 -5.18 4.46 -5.60
N ILE A 59 -5.68 3.27 -5.29
CA ILE A 59 -5.17 2.03 -5.88
C ILE A 59 -5.61 1.99 -7.35
N GLU A 60 -4.64 1.80 -8.23
CA GLU A 60 -4.86 1.59 -9.66
C GLU A 60 -5.03 0.10 -9.96
N GLN A 61 -4.13 -0.73 -9.41
CA GLN A 61 -4.15 -2.18 -9.65
C GLN A 61 -3.49 -2.95 -8.50
N ILE A 62 -3.98 -4.17 -8.28
CA ILE A 62 -3.38 -5.16 -7.37
C ILE A 62 -3.01 -6.37 -8.22
N VAL A 63 -1.72 -6.70 -8.27
CA VAL A 63 -1.18 -7.79 -9.11
C VAL A 63 -0.42 -8.81 -8.28
N ASP A 64 -0.38 -10.05 -8.73
CA ASP A 64 0.41 -11.10 -8.08
C ASP A 64 1.90 -10.74 -8.08
N TYR A 65 2.55 -10.92 -6.93
CA TYR A 65 3.97 -10.70 -6.77
C TYR A 65 4.72 -12.02 -6.84
N LYS A 66 5.32 -12.28 -8.02
CA LYS A 66 6.27 -13.38 -8.29
C LYS A 66 5.73 -14.76 -7.86
N ASP A 67 4.45 -15.01 -8.03
CA ASP A 67 3.77 -16.29 -7.68
C ASP A 67 3.98 -16.71 -6.21
N THR A 68 4.22 -15.74 -5.31
CA THR A 68 4.54 -16.01 -3.90
C THR A 68 3.31 -16.11 -2.98
N GLY A 69 2.10 -15.96 -3.53
CA GLY A 69 0.87 -15.76 -2.74
C GLY A 69 0.86 -14.41 -2.01
N ARG A 70 1.56 -13.42 -2.57
CA ARG A 70 1.59 -12.02 -2.11
C ARG A 70 1.30 -11.12 -3.30
N TYR A 71 0.92 -9.88 -3.02
CA TYR A 71 0.55 -8.90 -4.03
C TYR A 71 1.54 -7.72 -4.09
N LYS A 72 1.59 -7.09 -5.26
CA LYS A 72 2.08 -5.72 -5.47
C LYS A 72 0.87 -4.83 -5.70
N ILE A 73 0.77 -3.77 -4.91
CA ILE A 73 -0.24 -2.72 -5.10
C ILE A 73 0.43 -1.60 -5.89
N VAL A 74 -0.13 -1.22 -7.03
CA VAL A 74 0.26 -0.02 -7.78
C VAL A 74 -0.84 1.01 -7.61
N PHE A 75 -0.45 2.25 -7.42
CA PHE A 75 -1.36 3.34 -7.09
C PHE A 75 -1.02 4.60 -7.88
N GLU A 76 -2.00 5.50 -7.94
CA GLU A 76 -1.86 6.84 -8.52
C GLU A 76 -0.89 7.68 -7.69
N GLU A 77 -0.57 8.90 -8.14
CA GLU A 77 0.33 9.80 -7.42
C GLU A 77 -0.11 10.01 -5.95
N PRO A 78 0.78 9.79 -4.96
CA PRO A 78 0.41 9.96 -3.54
C PRO A 78 0.22 11.43 -3.13
N GLU A 79 -0.84 11.68 -2.36
CA GLU A 79 -1.20 12.97 -1.73
C GLU A 79 -0.80 13.03 -0.26
#